data_AF-A0A962AA58-F1
#
_entry.id   AF-A0A962AA58-F1
#
_cell.length_a   1.000
_cell.length_b   1.000
_cell.length_c   1.000
_cell.angle_alpha   90.00
_cell.angle_beta   90.00
_cell.angle_gamma   90.00
#
_symmetry.space_group_name_H-M   'P 1'
#
loop_
_entity.id
_entity.type
_entity.pdbx_description
1 polymer ?
#
loop_
_entity_poly.entity_id
_entity_poly.type
_entity_poly.pdbx_seq_one_letter_code
_entity_poly.pdbx_strand_id
1 'polypeptide(L)' 'MKIVIAILIVLGLLGMALGVWGLFTDAGKARFDEMDGLIPFFGGVAGAILIIAAAVISALRFLLRARRRRSA' A
#
# COMPACT_ATOMS: atom_id res chain seq x y z
N MET A 1 -1.27 -16.58 -4.60
CA MET A 1 -1.87 -15.60 -3.66
C MET A 1 -0.94 -15.08 -2.56
N LYS A 2 -0.09 -15.90 -1.89
CA LYS A 2 0.88 -15.34 -0.91
C LYS A 2 1.84 -14.33 -1.57
N ILE A 3 2.35 -14.69 -2.76
CA ILE A 3 3.20 -13.82 -3.59
C ILE A 3 2.46 -12.52 -3.96
N VAL A 4 1.19 -12.60 -4.36
CA VAL A 4 0.37 -11.40 -4.66
C VAL A 4 0.25 -10.49 -3.44
N ILE A 5 -0.04 -11.03 -2.25
CA ILE A 5 -0.09 -10.23 -1.00
C ILE A 5 1.26 -9.58 -0.72
N ALA A 6 2.37 -10.30 -0.90
CA ALA A 6 3.71 -9.74 -0.71
C ALA A 6 4.00 -8.61 -1.70
N ILE A 7 3.64 -8.77 -2.98
CA ILE A 7 3.79 -7.72 -4.01
C ILE A 7 2.97 -6.48 -3.63
N LEU A 8 1.70 -6.65 -3.23
CA LEU A 8 0.85 -5.55 -2.79
C LEU A 8 1.46 -4.80 -1.60
N ILE A 9 2.04 -5.54 -0.63
CA ILE A 9 2.70 -4.93 0.53
C ILE A 9 3.93 -4.13 0.09
N VAL A 10 4.80 -4.72 -0.73
CA VAL A 10 6.04 -4.04 -1.19
C VAL A 10 5.72 -2.79 -2.00
N LEU A 11 4.80 -2.89 -2.98
CA LEU A 11 4.38 -1.73 -3.76
C LEU A 11 3.66 -0.68 -2.90
N GLY A 12 2.86 -1.13 -1.92
CA GLY A 12 2.21 -0.26 -0.95
C GLY A 12 3.21 0.56 -0.14
N LEU A 13 4.23 -0.11 0.40
CA LEU A 13 5.30 0.53 1.17
C LEU A 13 6.12 1.50 0.32
N LEU A 14 6.46 1.13 -0.92
CA LEU A 14 7.16 2.02 -1.84
C LEU A 14 6.34 3.26 -2.19
N GLY A 15 5.03 3.11 -2.43
CA GLY A 15 4.12 4.24 -2.66
C GLY A 15 4.04 5.17 -1.46
N MET A 16 3.90 4.62 -0.24
CA MET A 16 3.91 5.40 0.99
C MET A 16 5.25 6.11 1.22
N ALA A 17 6.37 5.43 0.99
CA ALA A 17 7.70 6.02 1.10
C ALA A 17 7.89 7.17 0.10
N LEU A 18 7.44 6.99 -1.15
CA LEU A 18 7.43 8.04 -2.17
C LEU A 18 6.58 9.23 -1.73
N GLY A 19 5.39 8.99 -1.18
CA GLY A 19 4.52 10.04 -0.68
C GLY A 19 5.12 10.81 0.49
N VAL A 20 5.68 10.10 1.47
CA VAL A 20 6.32 10.74 2.62
C VAL A 20 7.54 11.55 2.19
N TRP A 21 8.42 10.95 1.38
CA TRP A 21 9.61 11.63 0.91
C TRP A 21 9.26 12.83 0.02
N GLY A 22 8.38 12.64 -0.96
CA GLY A 22 8.02 13.67 -1.94
C GLY A 22 7.24 14.85 -1.36
N LEU A 23 6.43 14.64 -0.31
CA LEU A 23 5.63 15.71 0.29
C LEU A 23 6.28 16.38 1.50
N PHE A 24 7.15 15.68 2.25
CA PHE A 24 7.66 16.19 3.53
C PHE A 24 9.15 16.50 3.54
N THR A 25 9.89 16.21 2.47
CA THR A 25 11.32 16.59 2.37
C THR A 25 11.52 17.72 1.37
N ASP A 26 12.49 18.59 1.63
CA ASP A 26 12.80 19.71 0.74
C ASP A 26 13.24 19.24 -0.65
N ALA A 27 14.06 18.19 -0.69
CA ALA A 27 14.50 17.57 -1.94
C ALA A 27 13.32 16.96 -2.73
N GLY A 28 12.36 16.34 -2.04
CA GLY A 28 11.16 15.77 -2.64
C GLY A 28 10.24 16.85 -3.21
N LYS A 29 9.97 17.90 -2.42
CA LYS A 29 9.16 19.05 -2.85
C LYS A 29 9.77 19.74 -4.06
N ALA A 30 11.07 20.04 -4.02
CA ALA A 30 11.77 20.65 -5.16
C ALA A 30 11.70 19.79 -6.44
N ARG A 31 11.62 18.45 -6.29
CA ARG A 31 11.53 17.53 -7.43
C ARG A 31 10.14 17.46 -8.06
N PHE A 32 9.09 17.70 -7.27
CA PHE A 32 7.67 17.58 -7.66
C PHE A 32 6.89 18.89 -7.56
N ASP A 33 7.60 20.01 -7.54
CA ASP A 33 7.03 21.36 -7.40
C ASP A 33 6.12 21.71 -8.59
N GLU A 34 6.47 21.20 -9.79
CA GLU A 34 5.74 21.44 -11.05
C GLU A 34 4.25 21.00 -11.02
N MET A 35 3.86 20.15 -10.07
CA MET A 35 2.49 19.68 -9.92
C MET A 35 1.97 19.84 -8.48
N ASP A 36 2.51 20.77 -7.70
CA ASP A 36 2.12 20.98 -6.29
C ASP A 36 2.13 19.67 -5.47
N GLY A 37 3.11 18.79 -5.73
CA GLY A 37 3.23 17.52 -5.02
C GLY A 37 2.11 16.51 -5.29
N LEU A 38 1.30 16.66 -6.35
CA LEU A 38 0.22 15.71 -6.66
C LEU A 38 0.73 14.28 -6.88
N ILE A 39 1.87 14.11 -7.56
CA ILE A 39 2.47 12.78 -7.82
C ILE A 39 2.76 12.04 -6.51
N PRO A 40 3.58 12.59 -5.57
CA PRO A 40 3.83 11.90 -4.31
C PRO A 40 2.57 11.75 -3.45
N PHE A 41 1.62 12.69 -3.50
CA PHE A 41 0.33 12.53 -2.81
C PHE A 41 -0.44 11.30 -3.30
N PHE A 42 -0.70 11.20 -4.61
CA PHE A 42 -1.41 10.04 -5.17
C PHE A 42 -0.60 8.76 -5.05
N GLY A 43 0.73 8.82 -5.12
CA GLY A 43 1.61 7.68 -4.85
C GLY A 43 1.45 7.15 -3.43
N GLY A 44 1.40 8.04 -2.44
CA GLY A 44 1.15 7.71 -1.04
C GLY A 44 -0.24 7.11 -0.80
N VAL A 45 -1.28 7.73 -1.37
CA VAL A 45 -2.67 7.26 -1.26
C VAL A 45 -2.84 5.89 -1.93
N ALA A 46 -2.34 5.72 -3.15
CA ALA A 46 -2.34 4.43 -3.84
C ALA A 46 -1.59 3.38 -3.02
N GLY A 47 -0.44 3.76 -2.44
CA GLY A 47 0.34 2.90 -1.54
C GLY A 47 -0.49 2.40 -0.36
N ALA A 48 -1.19 3.31 0.34
CA ALA A 48 -2.06 2.97 1.46
C ALA A 48 -3.21 2.03 1.05
N ILE A 49 -3.82 2.26 -0.12
CA ILE A 49 -4.87 1.38 -0.66
C ILE A 49 -4.35 -0.03 -0.89
N LEU A 50 -3.13 -0.19 -1.42
CA LEU A 50 -2.52 -1.50 -1.63
C LEU A 50 -2.27 -2.25 -0.32
N ILE A 51 -1.81 -1.56 0.73
CA ILE A 51 -1.64 -2.14 2.07
C ILE A 51 -2.99 -2.60 2.65
N ILE A 52 -4.02 -1.77 2.55
CA ILE A 52 -5.37 -2.11 3.01
C ILE A 52 -5.90 -3.33 2.25
N ALA A 53 -5.75 -3.37 0.93
CA ALA A 53 -6.16 -4.50 0.11
C ALA A 53 -5.43 -5.80 0.52
N ALA A 54 -4.12 -5.73 0.75
CA ALA A 54 -3.34 -6.86 1.24
C ALA A 54 -3.82 -7.37 2.60
N ALA A 55 -4.16 -6.46 3.52
CA ALA A 55 -4.70 -6.79 4.84
C ALA A 55 -6.07 -7.46 4.73
N VAL A 56 -6.99 -6.90 3.93
CA VAL A 56 -8.33 -7.45 3.70
C VAL A 56 -8.24 -8.86 3.09
N ILE A 57 -7.43 -9.06 2.06
CA ILE A 57 -7.25 -10.38 1.44
C ILE A 57 -6.68 -11.39 2.46
N SER A 58 -5.73 -10.97 3.28
CA SER A 58 -5.13 -11.82 4.32
C SER A 58 -6.15 -12.22 5.39
N ALA A 59 -6.96 -11.27 5.86
CA ALA A 59 -8.03 -11.50 6.82
C ALA A 59 -9.12 -12.44 6.26
N LEU A 60 -9.60 -12.19 5.04
CA LEU A 60 -10.59 -13.05 4.38
C LEU A 60 -10.08 -14.49 4.24
N ARG A 61 -8.82 -14.69 3.84
CA ARG A 61 -8.25 -16.04 3.76
C ARG A 61 -8.12 -16.72 5.11
N PHE A 62 -7.77 -15.97 6.15
CA PHE A 62 -7.73 -16.50 7.51
C PHE A 62 -9.13 -16.96 7.96
N LEU A 63 -10.15 -16.14 7.76
CA LEU A 63 -11.54 -16.45 8.11
C LEU A 63 -12.09 -17.66 7.33
N LEU A 64 -11.82 -17.75 6.03
CA LEU A 64 -12.25 -18.89 5.21
C LEU A 64 -11.59 -20.20 5.66
N ARG A 65 -10.30 -20.15 6.04
CA ARG A 65 -9.60 -21.32 6.61
C ARG A 65 -10.16 -21.71 7.98
N ALA A 66 -10.47 -20.73 8.82
CA ALA A 66 -11.06 -20.98 10.14
C ALA A 66 -12.45 -21.62 10.03
N ARG A 67 -13.28 -21.17 9.07
CA ARG A 67 -14.59 -21.79 8.79
C ARG A 67 -14.46 -23.24 8.34
N ARG A 68 -13.55 -23.54 7.41
CA ARG A 68 -13.38 -24.91 6.88
C ARG A 68 -12.98 -25.93 7.95
N ARG A 69 -12.27 -25.50 9.00
CA ARG A 69 -11.89 -26.35 10.14
C ARG A 69 -13.03 -26.63 11.13
N ARG A 70 -14.10 -25.85 11.13
CA ARG A 70 -15.27 -26.07 12.01
C ARG A 70 -16.32 -27.00 11.40
N SER A 71 -16.25 -27.24 10.10
CA SER A 71 -17.21 -28.10 9.36
C SER A 71 -16.66 -29.48 9.03
N ALA A 72 -15.44 -29.79 9.43
CA ALA A 72 -14.79 -31.10 9.35
C ALA A 72 -14.64 -31.64 10.78
#